data_AF-U6CZC9-F1
#
_entry.id   AF-U6CZC9-F1
#
_cell.length_a   1.000
_cell.length_b   1.000
_cell.length_c   1.000
_cell.angle_alpha   90.00
_cell.angle_beta   90.00
_cell.angle_gamma   90.00
#
_symmetry.space_group_name_H-M   'P 1'
#
loop_
_entity.id
_entity.type
_entity.pdbx_description
1 polymer ?
#
loop_
_entity_poly.entity_id
_entity_poly.type
_entity_poly.pdbx_seq_one_letter_code
_entity_poly.pdbx_strand_id
1 'polypeptide(L)'
;MGFYLALAWTLLVGSWTAMGAQNPISWEVQRFDGWYNNLMEHRWGSKGSRLQRLVPASYADGVYQPLGEPHLPNPRKLSNSAMRGPAGQASLRNRTVLGVFFGYHVLSDLVSVETPGCPAEFL
;
A
#
# COMPACT_ATOMS: atom_id res chain seq x y z
N MET A 1 -15.82 -16.79 -70.41
CA MET A 1 -14.59 -16.32 -69.74
C MET A 1 -14.82 -15.42 -68.52
N GLY A 2 -16.06 -15.00 -68.18
CA GLY A 2 -16.30 -14.13 -67.01
C GLY A 2 -16.33 -14.84 -65.64
N PHE A 3 -16.73 -16.11 -65.59
CA PHE A 3 -16.92 -16.83 -64.32
C PHE A 3 -15.59 -17.18 -63.62
N TYR A 4 -14.57 -17.54 -64.39
CA TYR A 4 -13.22 -17.81 -63.88
C TYR A 4 -12.53 -16.55 -63.34
N LEU A 5 -12.80 -15.38 -63.95
CA LEU A 5 -12.30 -14.09 -63.47
C LEU A 5 -12.98 -13.69 -62.14
N ALA A 6 -14.28 -13.92 -62.00
CA ALA A 6 -15.01 -13.62 -60.77
C ALA A 6 -14.55 -14.46 -59.57
N LEU A 7 -14.32 -15.76 -59.77
CA LEU A 7 -13.76 -16.66 -58.75
C LEU A 7 -12.32 -16.28 -58.36
N ALA A 8 -11.50 -15.85 -59.33
CA ALA A 8 -10.15 -15.38 -59.06
C ALA A 8 -10.16 -14.09 -58.21
N TRP A 9 -11.11 -13.19 -58.43
CA TRP A 9 -11.27 -11.96 -57.63
C TRP A 9 -11.68 -12.25 -56.19
N THR A 10 -12.55 -13.24 -55.92
CA THR A 10 -12.90 -13.63 -54.55
C THR A 10 -11.78 -14.36 -53.80
N LEU A 11 -10.85 -15.00 -54.52
CA LEU A 11 -9.65 -15.64 -53.94
C LEU A 11 -8.51 -14.64 -53.71
N LEU A 12 -8.37 -13.61 -54.56
CA LEU A 12 -7.34 -12.58 -54.47
C LEU A 12 -7.69 -11.44 -53.51
N VAL A 13 -8.99 -11.12 -53.37
CA VAL A 13 -9.50 -10.29 -52.28
C VAL A 13 -9.80 -11.22 -51.11
N GLY A 14 -8.77 -11.93 -50.64
CA GLY A 14 -8.85 -12.74 -49.44
C GLY A 14 -9.48 -11.91 -48.33
N SER A 15 -10.40 -12.51 -47.57
CA SER A 15 -11.12 -11.86 -46.48
C SER A 15 -10.16 -10.95 -45.72
N TRP A 16 -10.35 -9.62 -45.82
CA TRP A 16 -9.67 -8.66 -44.98
C TRP A 16 -10.18 -8.93 -43.56
N THR A 17 -9.64 -9.96 -42.93
CA THR A 17 -9.72 -10.11 -41.49
C THR A 17 -8.93 -8.91 -41.01
N ALA A 18 -9.65 -7.92 -40.47
CA ALA A 18 -9.01 -6.90 -39.68
C ALA A 18 -8.25 -7.67 -38.60
N MET A 19 -6.93 -7.80 -38.75
CA MET A 19 -6.04 -8.24 -37.69
C MET A 19 -6.16 -7.15 -36.63
N GLY A 20 -7.17 -7.26 -35.77
CA GLY A 20 -7.34 -6.37 -34.64
C GLY A 20 -6.03 -6.38 -33.86
N ALA A 21 -5.53 -5.19 -33.51
CA ALA A 21 -4.30 -5.07 -32.76
C ALA A 21 -4.44 -5.87 -31.45
N GLN A 22 -3.55 -6.85 -31.26
CA GLN A 22 -3.47 -7.61 -30.01
C GLN A 22 -3.17 -6.63 -28.88
N ASN A 23 -3.99 -6.62 -27.82
CA ASN A 23 -3.69 -5.80 -26.64
C ASN A 23 -2.34 -6.27 -26.07
N PRO A 24 -1.32 -5.38 -25.91
CA PRO A 24 -0.04 -5.76 -25.32
C PRO A 24 -0.17 -6.22 -23.86
N ILE A 25 -1.26 -5.86 -23.19
CA ILE A 25 -1.56 -6.26 -21.82
C ILE A 25 -2.30 -7.60 -21.85
N SER A 26 -1.58 -8.66 -21.49
CA SER A 26 -2.08 -10.04 -21.39
C SER A 26 -2.43 -10.47 -19.96
N TRP A 27 -2.37 -9.54 -18.99
CA TRP A 27 -2.61 -9.79 -17.56
C TRP A 27 -3.64 -8.81 -16.98
N GLU A 28 -4.12 -9.11 -15.78
CA GLU A 28 -4.91 -8.16 -14.99
C GLU A 28 -4.01 -7.11 -14.36
N VAL A 29 -4.12 -5.86 -14.80
CA VAL A 29 -3.33 -4.76 -14.24
C VAL A 29 -3.71 -4.55 -12.78
N GLN A 30 -2.73 -4.65 -11.89
CA GLN A 30 -2.94 -4.39 -10.47
C GLN A 30 -3.42 -2.96 -10.24
N ARG A 31 -4.46 -2.83 -9.42
CA ARG A 31 -5.01 -1.53 -9.06
C ARG A 31 -4.13 -0.80 -8.06
N PHE A 32 -4.07 0.52 -8.21
CA PHE A 32 -3.29 1.41 -7.33
C PHE A 32 -3.89 1.63 -5.95
N ASP A 33 -5.19 1.32 -5.76
CA ASP A 33 -5.91 1.52 -4.50
C ASP A 33 -5.92 0.28 -3.59
N GLY A 34 -5.29 -0.82 -4.05
CA GLY A 34 -5.20 -2.10 -3.34
C GLY A 34 -6.49 -2.92 -3.32
N TRP A 35 -7.56 -2.45 -3.96
CA TRP A 35 -8.83 -3.20 -4.03
C TRP A 35 -8.72 -4.43 -4.93
N TYR A 36 -9.55 -5.43 -4.64
CA TYR A 36 -9.69 -6.68 -5.42
C TYR A 36 -8.40 -7.53 -5.50
N ASN A 37 -7.41 -7.25 -4.65
CA ASN A 37 -6.20 -8.08 -4.58
C ASN A 37 -6.51 -9.48 -4.02
N ASN A 38 -7.31 -9.53 -2.94
CA ASN A 38 -7.84 -10.79 -2.43
C ASN A 38 -9.14 -11.15 -3.17
N LEU A 39 -9.34 -12.43 -3.49
CA LEU A 39 -10.50 -12.93 -4.25
C LEU A 39 -11.85 -12.68 -3.54
N MET A 40 -11.89 -12.83 -2.22
CA MET A 40 -13.12 -12.76 -1.43
C MET A 40 -13.20 -11.49 -0.58
N GLU A 41 -12.06 -11.06 -0.05
CA GLU A 41 -11.95 -9.93 0.89
C GLU A 41 -11.39 -8.70 0.17
N HIS A 42 -12.20 -8.08 -0.68
CA HIS A 42 -11.76 -7.03 -1.62
C HIS A 42 -11.16 -5.79 -0.95
N ARG A 43 -11.36 -5.60 0.36
CA ARG A 43 -10.84 -4.49 1.17
C ARG A 43 -9.49 -4.77 1.84
N TRP A 44 -8.93 -5.97 1.72
CA TRP A 44 -7.64 -6.28 2.33
C TRP A 44 -6.52 -5.56 1.59
N GLY A 45 -5.68 -4.84 2.33
CA GLY A 45 -4.59 -4.04 1.75
C GLY A 45 -5.06 -2.81 0.98
N SER A 46 -6.37 -2.52 0.96
CA SER A 46 -6.89 -1.34 0.26
C SER A 46 -6.64 -0.07 1.07
N LYS A 47 -6.50 1.06 0.38
CA LYS A 47 -6.43 2.39 1.00
C LYS A 47 -7.64 2.62 1.93
N GLY A 48 -7.39 3.13 3.14
CA GLY A 48 -8.42 3.42 4.14
C GLY A 48 -9.00 2.19 4.85
N SER A 49 -8.42 1.01 4.68
CA SER A 49 -8.77 -0.18 5.48
C SER A 49 -8.21 -0.08 6.91
N ARG A 50 -8.85 -0.76 7.87
CA ARG A 50 -8.36 -0.80 9.26
C ARG A 50 -7.08 -1.61 9.41
N LEU A 51 -6.20 -1.19 10.32
CA LEU A 51 -5.03 -1.96 10.73
C LEU A 51 -5.44 -3.20 11.55
N GLN A 52 -4.67 -4.27 11.43
CA GLN A 52 -4.86 -5.47 12.24
C GLN A 52 -4.34 -5.27 13.67
N ARG A 53 -4.86 -6.08 14.60
CA ARG A 53 -4.46 -6.08 16.02
C ARG A 53 -3.94 -7.46 16.39
N LEU A 54 -2.73 -7.50 16.95
CA LEU A 54 -2.14 -8.75 17.49
C LEU A 54 -2.75 -9.12 18.85
N VAL A 55 -3.17 -8.11 19.62
CA VAL A 55 -3.77 -8.20 20.95
C VAL A 55 -5.01 -7.29 20.96
N PRO A 56 -6.07 -7.58 21.75
CA PRO A 56 -7.17 -6.63 21.94
C PRO A 56 -6.70 -5.22 22.29
N ALA A 57 -7.49 -4.21 21.92
CA ALA A 57 -7.12 -2.81 22.15
C ALA A 57 -7.12 -2.47 23.65
N SER A 58 -6.10 -1.75 24.11
CA SER A 58 -5.97 -1.32 25.52
C SER A 58 -6.31 0.17 25.65
N TYR A 59 -7.57 0.46 25.96
CA TYR A 59 -8.08 1.81 26.21
C TYR A 59 -8.52 1.98 27.67
N ALA A 60 -8.49 3.20 28.18
CA ALA A 60 -8.89 3.53 29.55
C ALA A 60 -10.38 3.24 29.81
N ASP A 61 -11.22 3.53 28.82
CA ASP A 61 -12.66 3.25 28.82
C ASP A 61 -13.02 1.92 28.14
N GLY A 62 -12.02 1.18 27.66
CA GLY A 62 -12.20 -0.05 26.88
C GLY A 62 -12.66 0.17 25.43
N VAL A 63 -12.76 1.41 24.95
CA VAL A 63 -13.31 1.72 23.62
C VAL A 63 -12.38 2.59 22.77
N TYR A 64 -12.11 3.83 23.19
CA TYR A 64 -11.35 4.79 22.37
C TYR A 64 -10.46 5.75 23.18
N GLN A 65 -10.73 5.97 24.47
CA GLN A 65 -9.96 6.90 25.28
C GLN A 65 -8.59 6.30 25.61
N PRO A 66 -7.47 6.93 25.19
CA PRO A 66 -6.15 6.35 25.44
C PRO A 66 -5.80 6.32 26.93
N LEU A 67 -4.98 5.35 27.32
CA LEU A 67 -4.39 5.31 28.65
C LEU A 67 -3.39 6.46 28.80
N GLY A 68 -3.48 7.19 29.92
CA GLY A 68 -2.63 8.35 30.22
C GLY A 68 -2.19 8.39 31.68
N GLU A 69 -1.70 9.55 32.12
CA GLU A 69 -1.32 9.78 33.52
C GLU A 69 -2.54 9.67 34.45
N PRO A 70 -2.40 9.15 35.69
CA PRO A 70 -1.18 8.63 36.31
C PRO A 70 -0.90 7.14 36.03
N HIS A 71 -1.77 6.45 35.29
CA HIS A 71 -1.64 5.01 35.01
C HIS A 71 -0.41 4.68 34.14
N LEU A 72 -0.05 5.60 33.23
CA LEU A 72 1.19 5.61 32.46
C LEU A 72 2.02 6.86 32.79
N PRO A 73 3.36 6.81 32.66
CA PRO A 73 4.20 7.98 32.89
C PRO A 73 4.02 9.05 31.79
N ASN A 74 4.27 10.31 32.14
CA ASN A 74 4.34 11.40 31.16
C ASN A 74 5.27 11.06 29.98
N PRO A 75 4.81 11.15 28.71
CA PRO A 75 5.60 10.77 27.54
C PRO A 75 6.94 11.52 27.43
N ARG A 76 6.99 12.80 27.80
CA ARG A 76 8.22 13.60 27.75
C ARG A 76 9.21 13.18 28.83
N LYS A 77 8.74 12.83 30.03
CA LYS A 77 9.59 12.26 31.08
C LYS A 77 10.17 10.92 30.63
N LEU A 78 9.35 10.03 30.09
CA LEU A 78 9.80 8.74 29.56
C LEU A 78 10.87 8.92 28.46
N SER A 79 10.62 9.81 27.49
CA SER A 79 11.58 10.14 26.42
C SER A 79 12.92 10.63 26.99
N ASN A 80 12.89 11.54 27.96
CA ASN A 80 14.11 12.06 28.59
C ASN A 80 14.89 10.98 29.36
N SER A 81 14.19 10.08 30.03
CA SER A 81 14.82 9.00 30.79
C SER A 81 15.40 7.89 29.91
N ALA A 82 14.73 7.55 28.80
CA ALA A 82 15.09 6.39 27.99
C ALA A 82 15.95 6.72 26.75
N MET A 83 15.76 7.89 26.13
CA MET A 83 16.33 8.19 24.81
C MET A 83 17.44 9.25 24.84
N ARG A 84 17.67 9.92 25.99
CA ARG A 84 18.72 10.94 26.11
C ARG A 84 20.09 10.27 26.16
N GLY A 85 20.98 10.65 25.24
CA GLY A 85 22.35 10.15 25.18
C GLY A 85 23.20 10.93 24.16
N PRO A 86 24.52 10.65 24.11
CA PRO A 86 25.41 11.27 23.15
C PRO A 86 25.14 10.77 21.71
N ALA A 87 25.23 11.67 20.73
CA ALA A 87 25.23 11.31 19.31
C ALA A 87 26.58 10.69 18.87
N GLY A 88 26.64 10.19 17.62
CA GLY A 88 27.89 9.67 17.03
C GLY A 88 28.19 8.20 17.34
N GLN A 89 27.26 7.49 17.99
CA GLN A 89 27.38 6.05 18.20
C GLN A 89 27.15 5.29 16.88
N ALA A 90 28.19 4.64 16.37
CA ALA A 90 28.13 3.91 15.11
C ALA A 90 27.26 2.65 15.21
N SER A 91 26.68 2.25 14.07
CA SER A 91 25.91 1.00 13.98
C SER A 91 26.82 -0.21 14.23
N LEU A 92 26.47 -1.06 15.20
CA LEU A 92 27.20 -2.30 15.51
C LEU A 92 27.22 -3.31 14.35
N ARG A 93 26.41 -3.10 13.31
CA ARG A 93 26.33 -3.94 12.11
C ARG A 93 26.70 -3.20 10.83
N ASN A 94 27.41 -2.07 10.94
CA ASN A 94 27.85 -1.25 9.81
C ASN A 94 26.72 -0.90 8.82
N ARG A 95 25.50 -0.70 9.34
CA ARG A 95 24.36 -0.30 8.49
C ARG A 95 24.55 1.14 8.01
N THR A 96 24.23 1.38 6.75
CA THR A 96 24.33 2.69 6.14
C THR A 96 23.09 3.54 6.41
N VAL A 97 23.27 4.85 6.35
CA VAL A 97 22.17 5.82 6.42
C VAL A 97 21.20 5.65 5.24
N LEU A 98 21.70 5.28 4.06
CA LEU A 98 20.87 4.95 2.90
C LEU A 98 19.88 3.82 3.21
N GLY A 99 20.33 2.75 3.87
CA GLY A 99 19.45 1.64 4.26
C GLY A 99 18.35 2.08 5.24
N VAL A 100 18.65 3.01 6.15
CA VAL A 100 17.66 3.58 7.07
C VAL A 100 16.60 4.39 6.31
N PHE A 101 17.00 5.26 5.38
CA PHE A 101 16.05 6.05 4.59
C PHE A 101 15.28 5.23 3.57
N PHE A 102 15.88 4.19 3.00
CA PHE A 102 15.13 3.22 2.21
C PHE A 102 14.08 2.51 3.07
N GLY A 103 14.41 2.16 4.31
CA GLY A 103 13.44 1.67 5.29
C GLY A 103 12.27 2.65 5.49
N TYR A 104 12.55 3.94 5.66
CA TYR A 104 11.50 4.97 5.71
C TYR A 104 10.64 5.01 4.44
N HIS A 105 11.25 4.88 3.26
CA HIS A 105 10.51 4.80 2.00
C HIS A 105 9.58 3.57 1.95
N VAL A 106 10.08 2.40 2.36
CA VAL A 106 9.27 1.18 2.48
C VAL A 106 8.13 1.39 3.49
N LEU A 107 8.38 2.01 4.64
CA LEU A 107 7.31 2.31 5.61
C LEU A 107 6.25 3.24 5.01
N SER A 108 6.65 4.25 4.25
CA SER A 108 5.72 5.19 3.59
C SER A 108 4.86 4.55 2.50
N ASP A 109 5.32 3.45 1.90
CA ASP A 109 4.54 2.65 0.96
C ASP A 109 3.52 1.75 1.68
N LEU A 110 3.92 1.20 2.84
CA LEU A 110 3.12 0.23 3.58
C LEU A 110 2.03 0.84 4.50
N VAL A 111 2.32 1.96 5.17
CA VAL A 111 1.42 2.52 6.19
C VAL A 111 1.56 4.04 6.31
N SER A 112 0.44 4.71 6.58
CA SER A 112 0.40 6.13 6.97
C SER A 112 -0.75 6.36 7.96
N VAL A 113 -0.41 6.92 9.13
CA VAL A 113 -1.35 7.23 10.23
C VAL A 113 -1.10 8.63 10.83
N GLU A 114 -0.30 9.45 10.13
CA GLU A 114 0.15 10.77 10.60
C GLU A 114 -0.91 11.85 10.36
N THR A 115 -1.81 11.63 9.40
CA THR A 115 -2.90 12.58 9.10
C THR A 115 -3.98 12.48 10.19
N PRO A 116 -4.40 13.61 10.81
CA PRO A 116 -5.40 13.58 11.86
C PRO A 116 -6.77 13.14 11.35
N GLY A 117 -7.55 12.52 12.23
CA GLY A 117 -8.94 12.14 11.98
C GLY A 117 -9.93 13.30 12.14
N CYS A 118 -11.21 12.99 11.95
CA CYS A 118 -12.34 13.90 12.19
C CYS A 118 -13.34 13.23 13.15
N PRO A 119 -13.81 13.90 14.22
CA PRO A 119 -13.48 15.28 14.62
C PRO A 119 -12.04 15.42 15.12
N ALA A 120 -11.56 16.65 15.30
CA ALA A 120 -10.23 16.88 15.85
C ALA A 120 -10.21 16.51 17.33
N GLU A 121 -9.31 15.61 17.71
CA GLU A 121 -9.11 15.14 19.09
C GLU A 121 -7.73 15.58 19.58
N PHE A 122 -7.70 16.22 20.75
CA PHE A 122 -6.47 16.63 21.45
C PHE A 122 -6.47 15.97 22.82
N LEU A 123 -5.41 15.21 23.09
CA LEU A 123 -5.29 14.34 24.26
C LEU A 123 -4.09 14.75 25.11
#